data_AF-A0A100JYL5-F1
#
_entry.id   AF-A0A100JYL5-F1
#
_cell.length_a   1.000
_cell.length_b   1.000
_cell.length_c   1.000
_cell.angle_alpha   90.00
_cell.angle_beta   90.00
_cell.angle_gamma   90.00
#
_symmetry.space_group_name_H-M   'P 1'
#
loop_
_entity.id
_entity.type
_entity.pdbx_description
1 polymer ?
#
loop_
_entity_poly.entity_id
_entity_poly.type
_entity_poly.pdbx_seq_one_letter_code
_entity_poly.pdbx_strand_id
1 'polypeptide(L)' 'MDGITANTEALRASVENSIGLVTALNPYIGYSAATDIAKEALATGRGVAELVQEKGLLPAETLADLLRPEIVAGRGQVHA' A
#
# COMPACT_ATOMS: atom_id res chain seq x y z
N MET A 1 20.70 9.94 -23.02
CA MET A 1 20.02 8.74 -22.49
C MET A 1 18.55 8.98 -22.76
N ASP A 2 18.14 8.82 -24.02
CA ASP A 2 16.84 9.27 -24.50
C ASP A 2 16.11 8.01 -25.00
N GLY A 3 15.08 7.57 -24.26
CA GLY A 3 14.32 6.37 -24.60
C GLY A 3 13.71 5.60 -23.42
N ILE A 4 14.12 5.85 -22.18
CA ILE A 4 13.45 5.25 -21.00
C ILE A 4 12.16 6.01 -20.73
N THR A 5 11.02 5.31 -20.77
CA THR A 5 9.70 5.85 -20.40
C THR A 5 9.08 4.97 -19.32
N ALA A 6 8.34 5.60 -18.39
CA ALA A 6 7.70 4.87 -17.30
C ALA A 6 6.34 4.32 -17.76
N ASN A 7 6.10 3.03 -17.49
CA ASN A 7 4.75 2.47 -17.54
C ASN A 7 4.06 2.73 -16.20
N THR A 8 3.44 3.90 -16.07
CA THR A 8 2.86 4.37 -14.81
C THR A 8 1.73 3.49 -14.31
N GLU A 9 0.93 2.90 -15.20
CA GLU A 9 -0.15 1.99 -14.84
C GLU A 9 0.37 0.69 -14.22
N ALA A 10 1.33 0.02 -14.88
CA ALA A 10 1.92 -1.20 -14.36
C ALA A 10 2.67 -0.95 -13.04
N LEU A 11 3.35 0.19 -12.92
CA LEU A 11 4.05 0.57 -11.69
C LEU A 11 3.07 0.81 -10.54
N ARG A 12 1.96 1.49 -10.78
CA ARG A 12 0.91 1.71 -9.77
C ARG A 12 0.31 0.38 -9.30
N ALA A 13 -0.08 -0.48 -10.23
CA ALA A 13 -0.59 -1.81 -9.91
C ALA A 13 0.42 -2.64 -9.10
N SER A 14 1.72 -2.53 -9.42
CA SER A 14 2.77 -3.22 -8.66
C SER A 14 2.89 -2.71 -7.23
N VAL A 15 2.69 -1.41 -6.98
CA VAL A 15 2.74 -0.83 -5.63
C VAL A 15 1.51 -1.27 -4.82
N GLU A 16 0.31 -1.16 -5.40
CA GLU A 16 -0.95 -1.51 -4.74
C GLU A 16 -1.01 -2.99 -4.31
N ASN A 17 -0.36 -3.86 -5.09
CA ASN A 17 -0.28 -5.30 -4.81
C ASN A 17 0.96 -5.72 -4.00
N SER A 18 1.83 -4.77 -3.64
CA SER A 18 3.07 -5.10 -2.93
C SER A 18 2.81 -5.43 -1.46
N ILE A 19 3.35 -6.56 -0.99
CA ILE A 19 3.39 -6.90 0.43
C ILE A 19 4.14 -5.82 1.22
N GLY A 20 5.14 -5.17 0.62
CA GLY A 20 5.92 -4.11 1.27
C GLY A 20 5.10 -2.89 1.70
N LEU A 21 3.89 -2.73 1.16
CA LEU A 21 2.96 -1.68 1.56
C LEU A 21 2.58 -1.78 3.05
N VAL A 22 2.58 -3.00 3.61
CA VAL A 22 2.18 -3.24 5.00
C VAL A 22 2.99 -2.43 6.00
N THR A 23 4.28 -2.21 5.72
CA THR A 23 5.17 -1.41 6.57
C THR A 23 4.75 0.07 6.61
N ALA A 24 4.27 0.61 5.49
CA ALA A 24 3.76 1.97 5.42
C ALA A 24 2.43 2.12 6.17
N LEU A 25 1.64 1.04 6.28
CA LEU A 25 0.34 1.05 6.95
C LEU A 25 0.43 0.82 8.47
N ASN A 26 1.55 0.30 8.98
CA ASN A 26 1.78 0.04 10.40
C ASN A 26 1.35 1.20 11.34
N PRO A 27 1.65 2.49 11.06
CA PRO A 27 1.25 3.58 11.94
C PRO A 27 -0.26 3.83 12.01
N TYR A 28 -1.02 3.37 11.02
CA TYR A 28 -2.45 3.67 10.87
C TYR A 28 -3.34 2.52 11.35
N ILE A 29 -2.95 1.27 11.04
CA ILE A 29 -3.73 0.08 11.42
C ILE A 29 -3.12 -0.70 12.59
N GLY A 30 -1.92 -0.33 13.03
CA GLY A 30 -1.18 -1.00 14.09
C GLY A 30 -0.45 -2.27 13.64
N TYR A 31 0.59 -2.65 14.39
CA TYR A 31 1.48 -3.76 14.05
C TYR A 31 0.77 -5.11 13.92
N SER A 32 -0.20 -5.41 14.80
CA SER A 32 -0.91 -6.70 14.79
C SER A 32 -1.73 -6.85 13.52
N ALA A 33 -2.59 -5.87 13.21
CA ALA A 33 -3.45 -5.92 12.03
C ALA A 33 -2.62 -5.94 10.74
N ALA A 34 -1.56 -5.14 10.67
CA ALA A 34 -0.63 -5.15 9.56
C ALA A 34 0.05 -6.54 9.39
N THR A 35 0.51 -7.14 10.48
CA THR A 35 1.12 -8.48 10.43
C THR A 35 0.15 -9.54 9.92
N ASP A 36 -1.12 -9.49 10.34
CA ASP A 36 -2.13 -10.45 9.90
C ASP A 36 -2.47 -10.26 8.41
N ILE A 37 -2.60 -9.01 7.95
CA ILE A 37 -2.76 -8.68 6.53
C ILE A 37 -1.57 -9.19 5.71
N ALA A 38 -0.33 -9.00 6.18
CA ALA A 38 0.86 -9.45 5.46
C ALA A 38 0.89 -10.97 5.29
N LYS A 39 0.50 -11.72 6.35
CA LYS A 39 0.39 -13.18 6.29
C LYS A 39 -0.69 -13.62 5.31
N GLU A 40 -1.84 -12.95 5.32
CA GLU A 40 -2.95 -13.27 4.42
C GLU A 40 -2.62 -12.95 2.97
N ALA A 41 -2.00 -11.79 2.69
CA ALA A 41 -1.51 -11.42 1.37
C ALA A 41 -0.52 -12.47 0.83
N LEU A 42 0.41 -12.93 1.67
CA LEU A 42 1.38 -13.95 1.30
C LEU A 42 0.73 -15.32 1.05
N ALA A 43 -0.26 -15.71 1.86
CA ALA A 43 -0.93 -17.00 1.74
C ALA A 43 -1.89 -17.06 0.54
N THR A 44 -2.53 -15.94 0.21
CA THR A 44 -3.59 -15.87 -0.81
C THR A 44 -3.10 -15.31 -2.15
N GLY A 45 -1.95 -14.64 -2.16
CA GLY A 45 -1.45 -13.89 -3.32
C GLY A 45 -2.22 -12.59 -3.59
N ARG A 46 -3.09 -12.15 -2.68
CA ARG A 46 -3.89 -10.92 -2.81
C ARG A 46 -3.11 -9.68 -2.40
N GLY A 47 -3.55 -8.52 -2.89
CA GLY A 47 -2.92 -7.24 -2.58
C GLY A 47 -3.20 -6.75 -1.16
N VAL A 48 -2.23 -6.10 -0.54
CA VAL A 48 -2.38 -5.54 0.82
C VAL A 48 -3.49 -4.48 0.86
N ALA A 49 -3.55 -3.58 -0.13
CA ALA A 49 -4.58 -2.53 -0.20
C ALA A 49 -5.99 -3.12 -0.28
N GLU A 50 -6.17 -4.16 -1.10
CA GLU A 50 -7.44 -4.88 -1.25
C GLU A 50 -7.90 -5.47 0.09
N LEU A 51 -7.02 -6.18 0.80
CA LEU A 51 -7.32 -6.81 2.08
C LEU A 51 -7.64 -5.79 3.18
N VAL A 52 -6.95 -4.65 3.19
CA VAL A 52 -7.19 -3.55 4.15
C VAL A 52 -8.58 -2.93 3.92
N GLN A 53 -8.96 -2.74 2.66
CA GLN A 53 -10.26 -2.21 2.30
C GLN A 53 -11.39 -3.20 2.62
N GLU A 54 -11.21 -4.49 2.29
CA GLU A 54 -12.18 -5.54 2.58
C GLU A 54 -12.45 -5.68 4.09
N LYS A 55 -11.39 -5.62 4.91
CA LYS A 55 -11.52 -5.72 6.36
C LYS A 55 -11.95 -4.41 7.02
N GLY A 56 -12.14 -3.34 6.26
CA GLY A 56 -12.56 -2.03 6.78
C GLY A 56 -11.60 -1.44 7.80
N LEU A 57 -10.30 -1.75 7.67
CA LEU A 57 -9.29 -1.27 8.62
C LEU A 57 -8.96 0.21 8.42
N LEU A 58 -9.23 0.74 7.23
CA LEU A 58 -9.09 2.15 6.88
C LEU A 58 -10.24 2.62 6.00
N PRO A 59 -10.63 3.91 6.10
CA PRO A 59 -11.46 4.55 5.10
C PRO A 59 -10.79 4.48 3.71
N ALA A 60 -11.61 4.31 2.67
CA ALA A 60 -11.11 4.20 1.29
C ALA A 60 -10.33 5.45 0.85
N GLU A 61 -10.78 6.63 1.27
CA GLU A 61 -10.12 7.91 1.05
C GLU A 61 -8.73 7.97 1.71
N THR A 62 -8.62 7.58 2.97
CA THR A 62 -7.33 7.53 3.68
C THR A 62 -6.40 6.52 3.02
N LEU A 63 -6.89 5.33 2.66
CA LEU A 63 -6.08 4.33 1.97
C LEU A 63 -5.56 4.87 0.63
N ALA A 64 -6.40 5.55 -0.16
CA ALA A 64 -6.00 6.16 -1.42
C ALA A 64 -4.92 7.24 -1.22
N ASP A 65 -5.03 8.06 -0.18
CA ASP A 65 -4.01 9.06 0.17
C ASP A 65 -2.68 8.42 0.57
N LEU A 66 -2.71 7.34 1.34
CA LEU A 66 -1.51 6.60 1.76
C LEU A 66 -0.81 5.87 0.61
N LEU A 67 -1.57 5.46 -0.40
CA LEU A 67 -1.05 4.79 -1.60
C LEU A 67 -0.36 5.73 -2.58
N ARG A 68 -0.40 7.05 -2.33
CA ARG A 68 0.25 8.02 -3.21
C ARG A 68 1.77 7.77 -3.29
N PRO A 69 2.38 7.81 -4.49
CA PRO A 69 3.79 7.52 -4.67
C PRO A 69 4.72 8.33 -3.77
N GLU A 70 4.36 9.58 -3.49
CA GLU A 70 5.13 10.47 -2.61
C GLU A 70 5.18 9.95 -1.17
N ILE A 71 4.08 9.37 -0.67
CA ILE A 71 3.96 8.84 0.69
C ILE A 71 4.70 7.51 0.80
N VAL A 72 4.42 6.57 -0.12
CA VAL A 72 5.02 5.23 -0.09
C VAL A 72 6.53 5.27 -0.30
N ALA A 73 7.04 6.23 -1.09
CA ALA A 73 8.47 6.45 -1.28
C ALA A 73 9.15 7.19 -0.12
N GLY A 74 8.44 7.47 0.99
CA GLY A 74 8.98 8.13 2.17
C GLY A 74 9.28 9.63 2.00
N ARG A 75 8.72 10.27 0.96
CA ARG A 75 8.95 11.68 0.63
C ARG A 75 7.83 12.63 1.05
N GLY A 76 6.65 12.12 1.42
CA GLY A 76 5.55 12.91 1.95
C GLY A 76 5.17 12.47 3.37
N GLN A 77 5.02 13.45 4.26
CA GLN A 77 4.41 13.25 5.56
C GLN A 77 2.90 13.36 5.40
N VAL A 78 2.17 12.39 5.94
CA VAL A 78 0.72 12.49 6.08
C VAL A 78 0.49 13.16 7.42
N HIS A 79 0.10 14.43 7.39
CA HIS A 79 -0.33 15.11 8.61
C HIS A 79 -1.71 14.58 8.97
N ALA A 80 -1.80 13.85 10.09
CA ALA A 80 -3.05 13.50 10.74
C ALA A 80 -3.64 14.71 11.48
#